data_AF-A0A7Y0UFE9-F1
#
_entry.id   AF-A0A7Y0UFE9-F1
#
_cell.length_a   1.000
_cell.length_b   1.000
_cell.length_c   1.000
_cell.angle_alpha   90.00
_cell.angle_beta   90.00
_cell.angle_gamma   90.00
#
_symmetry.space_group_name_H-M   'P 1'
#
loop_
_entity.id
_entity.type
_entity.pdbx_description
1 polymer ?
#
loop_
_entity_poly.entity_id
_entity_poly.type
_entity_poly.pdbx_seq_one_letter_code
_entity_poly.pdbx_strand_id
1 'polypeptide(L)'
;MAKDGTNRGGRRVRAGAKPDPLSEKLAKGLPATRLEDPLASPFDFEGADVGDGAVLAGEVMPEPSEYLSEVQRDGKPLGADIVYRETWRWLDERGCTRFVSKRLIEAYAQAFARYVQCEQAISKFGLLGKHPTTGAAIASPFVAMSQSFGKQANVYWYEIFEIVRANCTSDYSGAAPGDEVMEQLLKARS
;
A
#
# COMPACT_ATOMS: atom_id res chain seq x y z
N MET A 1 14.67 -28.75 10.42
CA MET A 1 13.59 -29.75 10.38
C MET A 1 12.87 -29.70 11.71
N ALA A 2 11.61 -29.28 11.74
CA ALA A 2 10.79 -29.47 12.94
C ALA A 2 10.56 -30.97 13.15
N LYS A 3 10.33 -31.36 14.41
CA LYS A 3 10.24 -32.77 14.85
C LYS A 3 9.13 -33.58 14.17
N ASP A 4 8.25 -32.94 13.39
CA ASP A 4 7.08 -33.48 12.70
C ASP A 4 7.24 -33.59 11.16
N GLY A 5 8.44 -33.31 10.61
CA GLY A 5 8.71 -33.51 9.18
C GLY A 5 7.99 -32.55 8.23
N THR A 6 7.26 -31.55 8.74
CA THR A 6 6.62 -30.54 7.89
C THR A 6 7.59 -29.40 7.58
N ASN A 7 7.75 -29.06 6.29
CA ASN A 7 8.44 -27.86 5.83
C ASN A 7 7.57 -26.64 6.16
N ARG A 8 7.48 -26.31 7.45
CA ARG A 8 6.86 -25.05 7.91
C ARG A 8 7.68 -23.92 7.32
N GLY A 9 7.06 -23.16 6.41
CA GLY A 9 7.71 -22.14 5.58
C GLY A 9 8.61 -21.21 6.38
N GLY A 10 9.89 -21.53 6.38
CA GLY A 10 10.97 -20.69 6.88
C GLY A 10 11.90 -20.32 5.73
N ARG A 11 12.79 -19.35 5.96
CA ARG A 11 13.80 -18.93 4.98
C ARG A 11 14.58 -20.16 4.50
N ARG A 12 14.50 -20.42 3.19
CA ARG A 12 15.20 -21.57 2.59
C ARG A 12 16.70 -21.41 2.80
N VAL A 13 17.38 -22.53 3.09
CA VAL A 13 18.84 -22.56 3.16
C VAL A 13 19.37 -22.04 1.82
N ARG A 14 20.27 -21.04 1.87
CA ARG A 14 20.83 -20.30 0.71
C ARG A 14 19.93 -19.25 0.03
N ALA A 15 18.81 -18.82 0.63
CA ALA A 15 17.96 -17.78 0.05
C ALA A 15 18.58 -16.36 -0.05
N GLY A 16 19.83 -16.15 0.38
CA GLY A 16 20.44 -14.82 0.44
C GLY A 16 19.80 -13.92 1.50
N ALA A 17 20.51 -12.88 1.95
CA ALA A 17 19.92 -11.85 2.82
C ALA A 17 19.01 -10.93 1.99
N LYS A 18 17.99 -10.36 2.62
CA LYS A 18 17.19 -9.32 1.97
C LYS A 18 18.12 -8.14 1.64
N PRO A 19 18.05 -7.56 0.42
CA PRO A 19 18.92 -6.45 0.07
C PRO A 19 18.71 -5.22 0.97
N ASP A 20 19.80 -4.51 1.24
CA ASP A 20 19.75 -3.23 1.94
C ASP A 20 18.96 -2.20 1.10
N PRO A 21 18.24 -1.26 1.76
CA PRO A 21 17.60 -0.12 1.10
C PRO A 21 18.58 0.67 0.23
N LEU A 22 18.05 1.39 -0.76
CA LEU A 22 18.89 2.21 -1.66
C LEU A 22 19.66 3.29 -0.90
N SER A 23 18.99 4.03 -0.02
CA SER A 23 19.61 5.06 0.84
C SER A 23 20.78 4.51 1.66
N GLU A 24 20.63 3.33 2.27
CA GLU A 24 21.70 2.70 3.05
C GLU A 24 22.88 2.26 2.20
N LYS A 25 22.63 1.73 0.99
CA LYS A 25 23.71 1.34 0.07
C LYS A 25 24.53 2.57 -0.35
N LEU A 26 23.86 3.66 -0.67
CA LEU A 26 24.50 4.93 -1.00
C LEU A 26 25.32 5.47 0.18
N ALA A 27 24.76 5.45 1.40
CA ALA A 27 25.47 5.87 2.60
C ALA A 27 26.71 5.01 2.90
N LYS A 28 26.67 3.71 2.56
CA LYS A 28 27.80 2.77 2.68
C LYS A 28 28.81 2.87 1.51
N GLY A 29 28.55 3.71 0.51
CA GLY A 29 29.38 3.81 -0.71
C GLY A 29 29.37 2.55 -1.58
N LEU A 30 28.33 1.72 -1.46
CA LEU A 30 28.18 0.49 -2.23
C LEU A 30 27.53 0.79 -3.59
N PRO A 31 27.87 0.02 -4.65
CA PRO A 31 27.18 0.15 -5.93
C PRO A 31 25.70 -0.18 -5.74
N ALA A 32 24.84 0.71 -6.24
CA ALA A 32 23.39 0.57 -6.14
C ALA A 32 22.72 0.89 -7.47
N THR A 33 21.65 0.16 -7.77
CA THR A 33 20.86 0.30 -8.99
C THR A 33 19.43 0.64 -8.58
N ARG A 34 18.86 1.65 -9.23
CA ARG A 34 17.45 2.05 -9.09
C ARG A 34 16.70 1.63 -10.35
N LEU A 35 15.38 1.49 -10.27
CA LEU A 35 14.55 1.42 -11.47
C LEU A 35 14.77 2.69 -12.29
N GLU A 36 15.20 2.50 -13.53
CA GLU A 36 15.28 3.58 -14.51
C GLU A 36 13.92 3.73 -15.16
N ASP A 37 13.47 4.97 -15.31
CA ASP A 37 12.30 5.24 -16.12
C ASP A 37 12.72 5.13 -17.60
N PRO A 38 12.07 4.29 -18.41
CA PRO A 38 12.33 4.22 -19.86
C PRO A 38 12.23 5.56 -20.58
N LEU A 39 11.48 6.51 -20.02
CA LEU A 39 11.30 7.88 -20.52
C LEU A 39 12.22 8.91 -19.85
N ALA A 40 13.02 8.52 -18.85
CA ALA A 40 14.00 9.41 -18.21
C ALA A 40 15.35 9.44 -18.92
N SER A 41 15.61 8.55 -19.89
CA SER A 41 16.66 8.83 -20.87
C SER A 41 16.21 10.06 -21.64
N PRO A 42 16.91 11.21 -21.52
CA PRO A 42 16.65 12.32 -22.42
C PRO A 42 16.79 11.74 -23.83
N PHE A 43 15.77 11.90 -24.67
CA PHE A 43 16.07 11.92 -26.10
C PHE A 43 17.10 13.03 -26.28
N ASP A 44 18.22 12.75 -26.95
CA ASP A 44 19.26 13.74 -27.26
C ASP A 44 18.65 14.90 -28.06
N PHE A 45 18.05 15.86 -27.36
CA PHE A 45 17.89 17.20 -27.84
C PHE A 45 19.12 17.95 -27.33
N GLU A 46 20.16 17.99 -28.16
CA GLU A 46 21.21 19.01 -28.03
C GLU A 46 20.53 20.38 -28.16
N GLY A 47 20.10 20.93 -27.04
CA GLY A 47 19.30 22.15 -26.98
C GLY A 47 19.46 22.84 -25.64
N ALA A 48 20.53 23.63 -25.55
CA ALA A 48 20.82 24.76 -24.68
C ALA A 48 20.07 24.89 -23.32
N ASP A 49 20.89 24.97 -22.26
CA ASP A 49 20.62 25.73 -21.02
C ASP A 49 19.51 25.19 -20.10
N VAL A 50 19.63 23.93 -19.67
CA VAL A 50 18.94 23.47 -18.46
C VAL A 50 19.88 23.71 -17.27
N GLY A 51 19.66 24.83 -16.57
CA GLY A 51 20.41 25.22 -15.37
C GLY A 51 20.36 24.16 -14.25
N ASP A 52 21.34 24.28 -13.35
CA ASP A 52 21.59 23.36 -12.23
C ASP A 52 20.33 23.14 -11.37
N GLY A 53 19.96 21.88 -11.15
CA GLY A 53 18.88 21.49 -10.21
C GLY A 53 17.51 21.20 -10.82
N ALA A 54 17.44 20.33 -11.83
CA ALA A 54 16.17 19.72 -12.22
C ALA A 54 15.59 18.91 -11.03
N VAL A 55 14.74 19.56 -10.24
CA VAL A 55 13.82 18.89 -9.32
C VAL A 55 13.05 17.90 -10.18
N LEU A 56 13.24 16.60 -9.95
CA LEU A 56 12.42 15.56 -10.56
C LEU A 56 11.00 15.78 -10.06
N ALA A 57 10.24 16.64 -10.76
CA ALA A 57 8.86 16.92 -10.44
C ALA A 57 8.13 15.57 -10.46
N GLY A 58 7.52 15.23 -9.32
CA GLY A 58 6.64 14.06 -9.24
C GLY A 58 5.57 14.16 -10.31
N GLU A 59 5.15 13.01 -10.85
CA GLU A 59 4.08 12.99 -11.83
C GLU A 59 2.82 13.64 -11.26
N VAL A 60 2.07 14.35 -12.11
CA VAL A 60 0.75 14.87 -11.73
C VAL A 60 -0.10 13.70 -11.28
N MET A 61 -0.66 13.78 -10.06
CA MET A 61 -1.46 12.71 -9.47
C MET A 61 -2.58 12.28 -10.43
N PRO A 62 -2.59 11.01 -10.90
CA PRO A 62 -3.69 10.50 -11.69
C PRO A 62 -4.96 10.50 -10.84
N GLU A 63 -6.07 10.96 -11.41
CA GLU A 63 -7.34 10.96 -10.69
C GLU A 63 -7.74 9.53 -10.28
N PRO A 64 -8.20 9.32 -9.03
CA PRO A 64 -8.71 8.04 -8.58
C PRO A 64 -9.87 7.59 -9.48
N SER A 65 -9.94 6.29 -9.79
CA SER A 65 -11.07 5.74 -10.52
C SER A 65 -12.38 5.90 -9.74
N GLU A 66 -13.49 6.15 -10.44
CA GLU A 66 -14.81 6.48 -9.85
C GLU A 66 -15.31 5.46 -8.81
N TYR A 67 -15.03 4.17 -9.03
CA TYR A 67 -15.46 3.11 -8.12
C TYR A 67 -14.87 3.22 -6.70
N LEU A 68 -13.80 4.01 -6.51
CA LEU A 68 -13.16 4.21 -5.20
C LEU A 68 -13.95 5.15 -4.28
N SER A 69 -14.79 6.01 -4.85
CA SER A 69 -15.67 6.93 -4.12
C SER A 69 -17.15 6.55 -4.25
N GLU A 70 -17.45 5.43 -4.89
CA GLU A 70 -18.82 5.00 -5.19
C GLU A 70 -19.68 4.82 -3.93
N VAL A 71 -20.91 5.33 -4.00
CA VAL A 71 -21.88 5.28 -2.92
C VAL A 71 -22.32 3.83 -2.67
N GLN A 72 -22.16 3.38 -1.43
CA GLN A 72 -22.52 2.04 -1.00
C GLN A 72 -24.01 1.96 -0.63
N ARG A 73 -24.50 0.74 -0.39
CA ARG A 73 -25.90 0.47 -0.04
C ARG A 73 -26.40 1.26 1.18
N ASP A 74 -25.51 1.63 2.10
CA ASP A 74 -25.82 2.42 3.28
C ASP A 74 -25.86 3.95 3.02
N GLY A 75 -25.73 4.37 1.75
CA GLY A 75 -25.74 5.77 1.33
C GLY A 75 -24.42 6.50 1.57
N LYS A 76 -23.40 5.83 2.11
CA LYS A 76 -22.08 6.42 2.37
C LYS A 76 -21.11 6.08 1.24
N PRO A 77 -20.17 6.97 0.88
CA PRO A 77 -19.13 6.63 -0.08
C PRO A 77 -18.21 5.54 0.47
N LEU A 78 -17.59 4.77 -0.42
CA LEU A 78 -16.58 3.76 -0.03
C LEU A 78 -15.39 4.42 0.70
N GLY A 79 -14.97 5.60 0.27
CA GLY A 79 -13.87 6.37 0.85
C GLY A 79 -12.47 5.89 0.45
N ALA A 80 -12.37 4.95 -0.50
CA ALA A 80 -11.08 4.47 -0.97
C ALA A 80 -10.30 5.54 -1.75
N ASP A 81 -10.99 6.52 -2.31
CA ASP A 81 -10.39 7.69 -2.98
C ASP A 81 -9.51 8.52 -2.03
N ILE A 82 -9.89 8.62 -0.75
CA ILE A 82 -9.10 9.29 0.30
C ILE A 82 -7.78 8.55 0.50
N VAL A 83 -7.85 7.22 0.67
CA VAL A 83 -6.66 6.36 0.84
C VAL A 83 -5.73 6.46 -0.35
N TYR A 84 -6.28 6.49 -1.56
CA TYR A 84 -5.51 6.65 -2.78
C TYR A 84 -4.74 7.98 -2.79
N ARG A 85 -5.41 9.10 -2.50
CA ARG A 85 -4.79 10.44 -2.50
C ARG A 85 -3.69 10.56 -1.44
N GLU A 86 -3.90 9.99 -0.26
CA GLU A 86 -2.90 9.99 0.81
C GLU A 86 -1.69 9.12 0.46
N THR A 87 -1.93 7.92 -0.09
CA THR A 87 -0.86 7.04 -0.54
C THR A 87 -0.04 7.68 -1.66
N TRP A 88 -0.70 8.37 -2.59
CA TRP A 88 0.00 9.11 -3.66
C TRP A 88 0.88 10.23 -3.09
N ARG A 89 0.35 11.06 -2.19
CA ARG A 89 1.13 12.14 -1.55
C ARG A 89 2.36 11.59 -0.84
N TRP A 90 2.21 10.49 -0.10
CA TRP A 90 3.32 9.83 0.57
C TRP A 90 4.40 9.35 -0.43
N LEU A 91 4.00 8.85 -1.60
CA LEU A 91 4.94 8.47 -2.67
C LEU A 91 5.59 9.69 -3.33
N ASP A 92 4.86 10.79 -3.45
CA ASP A 92 5.29 12.02 -4.12
C ASP A 92 6.39 12.72 -3.33
N GLU A 93 6.20 12.86 -2.01
CA GLU A 93 7.21 13.34 -1.06
C GLU A 93 8.53 12.56 -1.12
N ARG A 94 8.47 11.30 -1.60
CA ARG A 94 9.59 10.37 -1.69
C ARG A 94 10.10 10.19 -3.12
N GLY A 95 9.55 10.93 -4.10
CA GLY A 95 9.93 10.84 -5.51
C GLY A 95 9.76 9.44 -6.11
N CYS A 96 8.80 8.66 -5.58
CA CYS A 96 8.58 7.26 -5.94
C CYS A 96 7.29 7.03 -6.74
N THR A 97 6.51 8.07 -7.03
CA THR A 97 5.23 7.99 -7.75
C THR A 97 5.35 7.26 -9.09
N ARG A 98 6.43 7.50 -9.83
CA ARG A 98 6.70 6.92 -11.16
C ARG A 98 6.95 5.41 -11.14
N PHE A 99 7.35 4.83 -9.99
CA PHE A 99 7.65 3.40 -9.90
C PHE A 99 6.49 2.56 -9.40
N VAL A 100 5.44 3.21 -8.88
CA VAL A 100 4.28 2.52 -8.33
C VAL A 100 3.13 2.66 -9.31
N SER A 101 2.66 1.54 -9.84
CA SER A 101 1.54 1.57 -10.78
C SER A 101 0.28 2.14 -10.11
N LYS A 102 -0.46 2.99 -10.83
CA LYS A 102 -1.78 3.50 -10.40
C LYS A 102 -2.65 2.37 -9.85
N ARG A 103 -2.73 1.26 -10.60
CA ARG A 103 -3.57 0.10 -10.28
C ARG A 103 -3.23 -0.52 -8.93
N LEU A 104 -1.95 -0.54 -8.55
CA LEU A 104 -1.50 -1.07 -7.26
C LEU A 104 -1.99 -0.18 -6.10
N ILE A 105 -1.92 1.14 -6.25
CA ILE A 105 -2.42 2.10 -5.25
C ILE A 105 -3.94 1.97 -5.12
N GLU A 106 -4.67 1.86 -6.22
CA GLU A 106 -6.13 1.67 -6.20
C GLU A 106 -6.53 0.33 -5.53
N ALA A 107 -5.78 -0.74 -5.76
CA ALA A 107 -6.02 -2.04 -5.15
C ALA A 107 -5.77 -2.00 -3.63
N TYR A 108 -4.68 -1.35 -3.20
CA TYR A 108 -4.40 -1.09 -1.78
C TYR A 108 -5.54 -0.28 -1.14
N ALA A 109 -5.89 0.85 -1.75
CA ALA A 109 -6.93 1.74 -1.26
C ALA A 109 -8.29 1.05 -1.09
N GLN A 110 -8.71 0.27 -2.09
CA GLN A 110 -9.95 -0.49 -2.03
C GLN A 110 -9.91 -1.57 -0.95
N ALA A 111 -8.83 -2.34 -0.86
CA ALA A 111 -8.68 -3.39 0.15
C ALA A 111 -8.71 -2.80 1.57
N PHE A 112 -8.02 -1.67 1.78
CA PHE A 112 -8.00 -0.98 3.07
C PHE A 112 -9.39 -0.44 3.44
N ALA A 113 -10.10 0.23 2.53
CA ALA A 113 -11.46 0.70 2.77
C ALA A 113 -12.43 -0.45 3.11
N ARG A 114 -12.33 -1.60 2.43
CA ARG A 114 -13.14 -2.79 2.73
C ARG A 114 -12.79 -3.42 4.08
N TYR A 115 -11.51 -3.40 4.47
CA TYR A 115 -11.09 -3.80 5.81
C TYR A 115 -11.74 -2.93 6.89
N VAL A 116 -11.68 -1.60 6.75
CA VAL A 116 -12.32 -0.65 7.68
C VAL A 116 -13.83 -0.88 7.77
N GLN A 117 -14.50 -1.14 6.64
CA GLN A 117 -15.93 -1.48 6.64
C GLN A 117 -16.23 -2.75 7.45
N CYS A 118 -15.39 -3.78 7.33
CA CYS A 118 -15.57 -5.00 8.11
C CYS A 118 -15.35 -4.76 9.60
N GLU A 119 -14.33 -3.98 10.00
CA GLU A 119 -14.07 -3.63 11.41
C GLU A 119 -15.22 -2.84 12.04
N GLN A 120 -15.80 -1.88 11.31
CA GLN A 120 -17.00 -1.18 11.75
C GLN A 120 -18.20 -2.11 11.88
N ALA A 121 -18.39 -3.02 10.93
CA ALA A 121 -19.46 -4.02 10.99
C ALA A 121 -19.27 -4.95 12.20
N ILE A 122 -18.04 -5.36 12.51
CA ILE A 122 -17.71 -6.15 13.70
C ILE A 122 -18.07 -5.37 14.97
N SER A 123 -17.74 -4.08 15.03
CA SER A 123 -18.10 -3.23 16.18
C SER A 123 -19.62 -3.07 16.34
N LYS A 124 -20.36 -3.01 15.22
CA LYS A 124 -21.83 -2.85 15.23
C LYS A 124 -22.58 -4.15 15.54
N PHE A 125 -22.15 -5.26 14.96
CA PHE A 125 -22.88 -6.54 15.01
C PHE A 125 -22.27 -7.55 15.99
N GLY A 126 -21.08 -7.29 16.51
CA GLY A 126 -20.34 -8.17 17.41
C GLY A 126 -19.57 -9.29 16.69
N LEU A 127 -18.78 -10.00 17.48
CA LEU A 127 -17.90 -11.09 17.01
C LEU A 127 -18.64 -12.42 16.82
N LEU A 128 -19.81 -12.58 17.44
CA LEU A 128 -20.60 -13.80 17.43
C LEU A 128 -21.95 -13.55 16.76
N GLY A 129 -22.33 -14.44 15.85
CA GLY A 129 -23.65 -14.51 15.23
C GLY A 129 -24.38 -15.79 15.60
N LYS A 130 -25.56 -15.99 15.03
CA LYS A 130 -26.33 -17.24 15.13
C LYS A 130 -26.47 -17.88 13.76
N HIS A 131 -26.31 -19.20 13.71
CA HIS A 131 -26.55 -19.95 12.48
C HIS A 131 -28.04 -19.87 12.10
N PRO A 132 -28.37 -19.53 10.84
CA PRO A 132 -29.75 -19.20 10.44
C PRO A 132 -30.73 -20.38 10.59
N THR A 133 -30.25 -21.62 10.52
CA THR A 133 -31.12 -22.82 10.61
C THR A 133 -31.02 -23.58 11.93
N THR A 134 -29.92 -23.47 12.67
CA THR A 134 -29.70 -24.26 13.91
C THR A 134 -29.72 -23.40 15.16
N GLY A 135 -29.62 -22.07 15.05
CA GLY A 135 -29.56 -21.16 16.19
C GLY A 135 -28.27 -21.23 17.00
N ALA A 136 -27.35 -22.14 16.67
CA ALA A 136 -26.05 -22.28 17.32
C ALA A 136 -25.18 -21.03 17.13
N ALA A 137 -24.34 -20.74 18.11
CA ALA A 137 -23.38 -19.64 18.02
C ALA A 137 -22.35 -19.91 16.92
N ILE A 138 -22.14 -18.94 16.06
CA ILE A 138 -21.12 -18.98 14.99
C ILE A 138 -20.28 -17.71 15.03
N ALA A 139 -19.09 -17.76 14.43
CA ALA A 139 -18.30 -16.55 14.21
C ALA A 139 -19.04 -15.62 13.26
N SER A 140 -18.94 -14.32 13.52
CA SER A 140 -19.46 -13.29 12.63
C SER A 140 -18.79 -13.40 11.25
N PRO A 141 -19.56 -13.40 10.13
CA PRO A 141 -18.97 -13.50 8.79
C PRO A 141 -18.05 -12.31 8.48
N PHE A 142 -18.25 -11.17 9.15
CA PHE A 142 -17.41 -9.98 9.00
C PHE A 142 -15.98 -10.19 9.52
N VAL A 143 -15.76 -11.12 10.46
CA VAL A 143 -14.42 -11.42 10.99
C VAL A 143 -13.54 -12.06 9.92
N ALA A 144 -14.05 -13.07 9.22
CA ALA A 144 -13.30 -13.73 8.14
C ALA A 144 -13.05 -12.78 6.95
N MET A 145 -14.03 -11.95 6.60
CA MET A 145 -13.87 -10.92 5.57
C MET A 145 -12.83 -9.87 5.96
N SER A 146 -12.87 -9.40 7.21
CA SER A 146 -11.88 -8.45 7.73
C SER A 146 -10.46 -9.00 7.62
N GLN A 147 -10.23 -10.24 8.07
CA GLN A 147 -8.92 -10.88 7.95
C GLN A 147 -8.45 -11.00 6.49
N SER A 148 -9.36 -11.31 5.56
CA SER A 148 -9.05 -11.40 4.13
C SER A 148 -8.62 -10.06 3.55
N PHE A 149 -9.42 -8.99 3.73
CA PHE A 149 -9.11 -7.67 3.20
C PHE A 149 -7.90 -7.03 3.90
N GLY A 150 -7.77 -7.20 5.22
CA GLY A 150 -6.59 -6.75 5.96
C GLY A 150 -5.32 -7.42 5.46
N LYS A 151 -5.36 -8.73 5.15
CA LYS A 151 -4.21 -9.42 4.53
C LYS A 151 -3.91 -8.89 3.13
N GLN A 152 -4.92 -8.68 2.29
CA GLN A 152 -4.74 -8.11 0.95
C GLN A 152 -4.12 -6.71 1.01
N ALA A 153 -4.64 -5.84 1.88
CA ALA A 153 -4.10 -4.50 2.08
C ALA A 153 -2.63 -4.55 2.53
N ASN A 154 -2.27 -5.46 3.45
CA ASN A 154 -0.88 -5.64 3.86
C ASN A 154 0.03 -6.13 2.72
N VAL A 155 -0.46 -7.04 1.86
CA VAL A 155 0.32 -7.52 0.70
C VAL A 155 0.60 -6.37 -0.27
N TYR A 156 -0.42 -5.60 -0.64
CA TYR A 156 -0.24 -4.44 -1.52
C TYR A 156 0.66 -3.38 -0.88
N TRP A 157 0.50 -3.14 0.43
CA TRP A 157 1.36 -2.21 1.16
C TRP A 157 2.82 -2.66 1.15
N TYR A 158 3.10 -3.94 1.38
CA TYR A 158 4.46 -4.45 1.29
C TYR A 158 5.05 -4.31 -0.11
N GLU A 159 4.26 -4.54 -1.16
CA GLU A 159 4.71 -4.33 -2.54
C GLU A 159 5.08 -2.86 -2.79
N ILE A 160 4.19 -1.93 -2.42
CA ILE A 160 4.45 -0.49 -2.51
C ILE A 160 5.69 -0.10 -1.70
N PHE A 161 5.80 -0.60 -0.47
CA PHE A 161 6.91 -0.29 0.43
C PHE A 161 8.25 -0.84 -0.07
N GLU A 162 8.28 -2.05 -0.65
CA GLU A 162 9.50 -2.59 -1.24
C GLU A 162 9.97 -1.76 -2.44
N ILE A 163 9.04 -1.26 -3.26
CA ILE A 163 9.37 -0.34 -4.36
C ILE A 163 10.00 0.94 -3.79
N VAL A 164 9.42 1.54 -2.75
CA VAL A 164 10.00 2.73 -2.12
C VAL A 164 11.36 2.43 -1.52
N ARG A 165 11.51 1.34 -0.75
CA ARG A 165 12.78 0.93 -0.16
C ARG A 165 13.89 0.72 -1.20
N ALA A 166 13.54 0.19 -2.36
CA ALA A 166 14.49 -0.08 -3.45
C ALA A 166 14.86 1.17 -4.26
N ASN A 167 14.06 2.24 -4.22
CA ASN A 167 14.20 3.38 -5.15
C ASN A 167 14.34 4.75 -4.47
N CYS A 168 13.94 4.89 -3.21
CA CYS A 168 14.00 6.12 -2.46
C CYS A 168 15.43 6.37 -1.95
N THR A 169 15.94 7.58 -2.18
CA THR A 169 17.26 8.02 -1.71
C THR A 169 17.18 8.82 -0.41
N SER A 170 16.00 9.33 -0.05
CA SER A 170 15.73 10.02 1.21
C SER A 170 15.28 9.06 2.31
N ASP A 171 15.41 9.52 3.56
CA ASP A 171 14.90 8.80 4.72
C ASP A 171 13.37 8.67 4.62
N TYR A 172 12.89 7.43 4.66
CA TYR A 172 11.46 7.10 4.66
C TYR A 172 10.94 6.76 6.06
N SER A 173 11.71 7.02 7.11
CA SER A 173 11.30 6.84 8.51
C SER A 173 10.28 7.93 8.89
N GLY A 174 9.00 7.57 8.96
CA GLY A 174 7.89 8.47 9.27
C GLY A 174 6.58 7.70 9.37
N ALA A 175 5.46 8.41 9.59
CA ALA A 175 4.12 7.81 9.61
C ALA A 175 3.86 7.10 8.27
N ALA A 176 3.40 5.85 8.34
CA ALA A 176 2.91 5.17 7.15
C ALA A 176 1.49 5.68 6.85
N PRO A 177 1.07 5.74 5.58
CA PRO A 177 -0.32 6.07 5.21
C PRO A 177 -1.33 5.26 6.03
N GLY A 178 -1.07 3.98 6.29
CA GLY A 178 -1.97 3.14 7.10
C GLY A 178 -2.25 3.65 8.52
N ASP A 179 -1.36 4.45 9.12
CA ASP A 179 -1.47 4.90 10.52
C ASP A 179 -2.53 6.01 10.67
N GLU A 180 -2.57 6.97 9.75
CA GLU A 180 -3.52 8.09 9.77
C GLU A 180 -4.78 7.83 8.94
N VAL A 181 -4.67 7.05 7.86
CA VAL A 181 -5.80 6.71 6.97
C VAL A 181 -6.95 6.07 7.74
N MET A 182 -6.66 5.19 8.72
CA MET A 182 -7.70 4.52 9.49
C MET A 182 -8.61 5.55 10.19
N GLU A 183 -8.04 6.51 10.90
CA GLU A 183 -8.82 7.55 11.59
C GLU A 183 -9.57 8.46 10.62
N GLN A 184 -8.96 8.82 9.49
CA GLN A 184 -9.58 9.65 8.47
C GLN A 184 -10.80 8.97 7.86
N LEU A 185 -10.70 7.67 7.54
CA LEU A 185 -11.83 6.89 7.01
C LEU A 185 -12.96 6.74 8.04
N LEU A 186 -12.64 6.64 9.32
CA LEU A 186 -13.64 6.62 10.38
C LEU A 186 -14.38 7.96 10.48
N LYS A 187 -13.67 9.09 10.40
CA LYS A 187 -14.25 10.45 10.43
C LYS A 187 -15.05 10.79 9.17
N ALA A 188 -14.56 10.44 7.99
CA ALA A 188 -15.26 10.68 6.73
C ALA A 188 -16.59 9.93 6.62
N ARG A 189 -16.78 8.89 7.44
CA ARG A 189 -17.97 8.03 7.45
C ARG A 189 -18.83 8.18 8.69
N SER A 190 -18.44 9.00 9.68
CA SER A 190 -19.29 9.33 10.85
C SER A 190 -20.38 10.30 10.44
#